data_AF-A0A1B6Q6Y8-F1
#
_entry.id   AF-A0A1B6Q6Y8-F1
#
_cell.length_a   1.000
_cell.length_b   1.000
_cell.length_c   1.000
_cell.angle_alpha   90.00
_cell.angle_beta   90.00
_cell.angle_gamma   90.00
#
_symmetry.space_group_name_H-M   'P 1'
#
loop_
_entity.id
_entity.type
_entity.pdbx_description
1 polymer ?
#
loop_
_entity_poly.entity_id
_entity_poly.type
_entity_poly.pdbx_seq_one_letter_code
_entity_poly.pdbx_strand_id
1 'polypeptide(L)'
;MGSVVSSAYAALCSFVDALLDKLDMWWLIATDPYIRSLTAEERESTRRWLREMDRPEPQDNSPSLRNRRRRRCNYRHPCCSSL
;
A
#
# COMPACT_ATOMS: atom_id res chain seq x y z
N MET A 1 6.33 -28.37 -24.69
CA MET A 1 7.51 -28.68 -23.86
C MET A 1 7.81 -27.46 -23.01
N GLY A 2 7.30 -27.43 -21.78
CA GLY A 2 7.54 -26.33 -20.85
C GLY A 2 9.01 -26.34 -20.44
N SER A 3 9.69 -25.24 -20.70
CA SER A 3 11.14 -25.13 -20.53
C SER A 3 11.51 -25.38 -19.06
N VAL A 4 12.41 -26.34 -18.81
CA VAL A 4 13.01 -26.63 -17.50
C VAL A 4 13.65 -25.38 -16.89
N VAL A 5 14.04 -24.43 -17.75
CA VAL A 5 14.52 -23.10 -17.36
C VAL A 5 13.43 -22.30 -16.63
N SER A 6 12.16 -22.45 -17.01
CA SER A 6 11.03 -21.78 -16.37
C SER A 6 10.74 -22.33 -14.97
N SER A 7 10.90 -23.64 -14.75
CA SER A 7 10.72 -24.24 -13.42
C SER A 7 11.89 -23.95 -12.49
N ALA A 8 13.13 -23.97 -13.01
CA ALA A 8 14.31 -23.58 -12.23
C ALA A 8 14.25 -22.09 -11.85
N TYR A 9 13.83 -21.23 -12.77
CA TYR A 9 13.61 -19.81 -12.51
C TYR A 9 12.53 -19.59 -11.44
N ALA A 10 11.37 -20.24 -11.55
CA ALA A 10 10.32 -20.14 -10.56
C ALA A 10 10.77 -20.63 -9.17
N ALA A 11 11.56 -21.71 -9.11
CA ALA A 11 12.13 -22.20 -7.86
C ALA A 11 13.12 -21.19 -7.23
N LEU A 12 13.95 -20.54 -8.04
CA LEU A 12 14.85 -19.48 -7.58
C LEU A 12 14.09 -18.27 -7.06
N CYS A 13 13.06 -17.81 -7.78
CA CYS A 13 12.20 -16.72 -7.33
C CYS A 13 11.54 -17.06 -5.99
N SER A 14 10.94 -18.25 -5.87
CA SER A 14 10.31 -18.69 -4.61
C SER A 14 11.31 -18.79 -3.46
N PHE A 15 12.55 -19.22 -3.72
CA PHE A 15 13.61 -19.24 -2.71
C PHE A 15 13.98 -17.83 -2.24
N VAL A 16 14.13 -16.89 -3.18
CA VAL A 16 14.42 -15.48 -2.85
C VAL A 16 13.25 -14.87 -2.07
N ASP A 17 12.01 -15.13 -2.47
CA ASP A 17 10.81 -14.67 -1.75
C ASP A 17 10.79 -15.20 -0.31
N ALA A 18 11.14 -16.48 -0.11
CA ALA A 18 11.23 -17.07 1.22
C ALA A 18 12.34 -16.46 2.09
N LEU A 19 13.44 -15.98 1.48
CA LEU A 19 14.50 -15.27 2.19
C LEU A 19 14.06 -13.86 2.58
N LEU A 20 13.39 -13.14 1.67
CA LEU A 20 12.85 -11.81 1.95
C LEU A 20 11.81 -11.87 3.07
N ASP A 21 10.90 -12.85 3.03
CA ASP A 21 9.92 -13.09 4.08
C ASP A 21 10.56 -13.29 5.46
N LYS A 22 11.71 -13.98 5.52
CA LYS A 22 12.48 -14.12 6.76
C LYS A 22 13.08 -12.79 7.19
N LEU A 23 13.74 -12.07 6.30
CA LEU A 23 14.36 -10.79 6.65
C LEU A 23 13.33 -9.76 7.14
N ASP A 24 12.17 -9.69 6.48
CA ASP A 24 11.04 -8.85 6.91
C ASP A 24 10.64 -9.17 8.36
N MET A 25 10.46 -10.45 8.68
CA MET A 25 10.09 -10.87 10.04
C MET A 25 11.17 -10.51 11.06
N TRP A 26 12.44 -10.64 10.71
CA TRP A 26 13.53 -10.28 11.61
C TRP A 26 13.61 -8.77 11.83
N TRP A 27 13.43 -7.99 10.76
CA TRP A 27 13.40 -6.54 10.85
C TRP A 27 12.22 -6.05 11.68
N LEU A 28 11.06 -6.68 11.50
CA LEU A 28 9.85 -6.42 12.26
C LEU A 28 10.02 -6.72 13.76
N ILE A 29 10.64 -7.85 14.10
CA ILE A 29 10.96 -8.19 15.50
C ILE A 29 12.01 -7.24 16.09
N ALA A 30 12.98 -6.78 15.27
CA ALA A 30 14.01 -5.85 15.72
C ALA A 30 13.46 -4.44 15.97
N THR A 31 12.46 -4.01 15.20
CA THR A 31 11.81 -2.70 15.36
C THR A 31 10.74 -2.70 16.44
N ASP A 32 9.99 -3.80 16.60
CA ASP A 32 9.00 -3.96 17.67
C ASP A 32 9.19 -5.27 18.45
N PRO A 33 9.83 -5.21 19.64
CA PRO A 33 10.05 -6.38 20.49
C PRO A 33 8.77 -7.08 20.95
N TYR A 34 7.62 -6.38 20.98
CA TYR A 34 6.32 -6.94 21.38
C TYR A 34 5.85 -8.05 20.43
N ILE A 35 6.29 -8.01 19.18
CA ILE A 35 5.94 -9.02 18.17
C ILE A 35 6.50 -10.40 18.54
N ARG A 36 7.57 -10.44 19.36
CA ARG A 36 8.12 -11.70 19.88
C ARG A 36 7.21 -12.39 20.89
N SER A 37 6.34 -11.66 21.58
CA SER A 37 5.33 -12.25 22.48
C SER A 37 4.06 -12.71 21.77
N LEU A 38 3.81 -12.23 20.56
CA LEU A 38 2.63 -12.62 19.78
C LEU A 38 2.69 -14.07 19.31
N THR A 39 1.52 -14.68 19.16
CA THR A 39 1.37 -16.01 18.56
C THR A 39 1.68 -15.97 17.06
N ALA A 40 1.94 -17.14 16.45
CA ALA A 40 2.23 -17.21 15.02
C ALA A 40 1.10 -16.62 14.14
N GLU A 41 -0.16 -16.81 14.53
CA GLU A 41 -1.33 -16.29 13.82
C GLU A 41 -1.41 -14.76 13.89
N GLU A 42 -1.15 -14.18 15.06
CA GLU A 42 -1.15 -12.73 15.27
C GLU A 42 0.02 -12.07 14.55
N ARG A 43 1.21 -12.68 14.54
CA ARG A 43 2.35 -12.17 13.77
C ARG A 43 2.05 -12.10 12.29
N GLU A 44 1.39 -13.13 11.76
CA GLU A 44 1.01 -13.18 10.37
C GLU A 44 -0.06 -12.13 10.02
N SER A 45 -1.03 -11.88 10.91
CA SER A 45 -2.03 -10.84 10.68
C SER A 45 -1.42 -9.43 10.71
N THR A 46 -0.51 -9.15 11.65
CA THR A 46 0.25 -7.90 11.71
C THR A 46 1.10 -7.70 10.46
N ARG A 47 1.78 -8.75 9.99
CA ARG A 47 2.59 -8.71 8.76
C ARG A 47 1.74 -8.38 7.53
N ARG A 48 0.56 -9.00 7.40
CA ARG A 48 -0.37 -8.69 6.29
C ARG A 48 -0.87 -7.25 6.35
N TRP A 49 -1.21 -6.77 7.55
CA TRP A 49 -1.65 -5.38 7.73
C TRP A 49 -0.56 -4.39 7.31
N LEU A 50 0.70 -4.64 7.68
CA LEU A 50 1.83 -3.79 7.27
C LEU A 50 2.04 -3.79 5.75
N ARG A 51 1.95 -4.96 5.10
CA ARG A 51 2.06 -5.05 3.63
C ARG A 51 0.93 -4.33 2.91
N GLU A 52 -0.28 -4.37 3.46
CA GLU A 52 -1.41 -3.63 2.89
C GLU A 52 -1.22 -2.11 3.06
N MET A 53 -0.64 -1.66 4.17
CA MET A 53 -0.33 -0.23 4.39
C MET A 53 0.80 0.27 3.49
N ASP A 54 1.79 -0.58 3.17
CA ASP A 54 2.90 -0.25 2.28
C ASP A 54 2.54 -0.44 0.80
N ARG A 55 1.37 -1.03 0.52
CA ARG A 55 0.85 -1.15 -0.84
C ARG A 55 0.52 0.26 -1.34
N PRO A 56 1.18 0.75 -2.41
CA PRO A 56 0.75 1.99 -3.02
C PRO A 56 -0.70 1.79 -3.48
N GLU A 57 -1.62 2.52 -2.86
CA GLU A 57 -2.98 2.70 -3.36
C GLU A 57 -2.89 2.96 -4.87
N PRO A 58 -3.66 2.26 -5.72
CA PRO A 58 -3.70 2.59 -7.13
C PRO A 58 -4.08 4.07 -7.21
N GLN A 59 -3.14 4.91 -7.65
CA GLN A 59 -3.45 6.27 -8.04
C GLN A 59 -4.50 6.16 -9.13
N ASP A 60 -5.75 6.35 -8.74
CA ASP A 60 -6.81 6.68 -9.66
C ASP A 60 -6.28 7.84 -10.48
N ASN A 61 -5.95 7.56 -11.73
CA ASN A 61 -5.71 8.53 -12.79
C ASN A 61 -7.03 9.24 -13.10
N SER A 62 -7.67 9.80 -12.08
CA SER A 62 -8.76 10.74 -12.20
C SER A 62 -8.17 11.94 -12.93
N PRO A 63 -8.60 12.21 -14.18
CA PRO A 63 -8.10 13.35 -14.91
C PRO A 63 -8.48 14.59 -14.09
N SER A 64 -7.48 15.41 -13.80
CA SER A 64 -7.64 16.61 -13.00
C SER A 64 -8.88 17.38 -13.44
N LEU A 65 -9.89 17.50 -12.58
CA LEU A 65 -10.98 18.46 -12.76
C LEU A 65 -10.51 19.88 -12.42
N ARG A 66 -9.30 20.23 -12.83
CA ARG A 66 -8.72 21.58 -12.69
C ARG A 66 -9.25 22.56 -13.75
N ASN A 67 -10.36 22.23 -14.42
CA ASN A 67 -10.85 22.98 -15.57
C ASN A 67 -12.38 23.13 -15.67
N ARG A 68 -13.06 23.49 -14.58
CA ARG A 68 -14.40 24.12 -14.66
C ARG A 68 -14.56 25.32 -13.72
N ARG A 69 -13.59 26.24 -13.75
CA ARG A 69 -13.86 27.66 -13.46
C ARG A 69 -14.67 28.25 -14.61
N ARG A 70 -15.98 28.01 -14.66
CA ARG A 70 -16.96 28.75 -15.49
C ARG A 70 -18.39 28.28 -15.22
N ARG A 71 -18.95 28.58 -14.04
CA ARG A 71 -20.39 28.82 -13.91
C ARG A 71 -20.61 30.01 -12.97
N ARG A 72 -21.30 31.00 -13.51
CA ARG A 72 -21.58 32.32 -12.96
C ARG A 72 -22.22 32.19 -11.57
N CYS A 73 -21.67 32.88 -10.58
CA CYS A 73 -22.38 33.19 -9.34
C CYS A 73 -23.57 34.10 -9.70
N ASN A 74 -24.77 33.53 -9.71
CA ASN A 74 -26.03 34.28 -9.80
C ASN A 74 -26.80 34.17 -8.48
N TYR A 75 -26.07 34.23 -7.36
CA TYR A 75 -26.66 34.30 -6.03
C TYR A 75 -26.30 35.67 -5.44
N ARG A 76 -27.27 36.58 -5.35
CA ARG A 76 -27.13 37.81 -4.57
C ARG A 76 -27.22 37.41 -3.09
N HIS A 77 -26.08 37.16 -2.46
CA HIS A 77 -26.02 36.96 -1.02
C HIS A 77 -26.17 38.33 -0.32
N PRO A 78 -27.10 38.51 0.64
CA PRO A 78 -27.38 39.80 1.27
C PRO A 78 -26.31 40.25 2.30
N CYS A 79 -25.11 39.65 2.29
CA CYS A 79 -24.03 39.96 3.24
C CYS A 79 -22.83 40.67 2.61
N CYS A 80 -22.88 41.03 1.31
CA CYS A 80 -21.85 41.84 0.65
C CYS A 80 -22.34 43.28 0.40
N SER A 81 -23.04 43.86 1.38
CA SER A 81 -23.53 45.23 1.36
C SER A 81 -23.13 45.96 2.64
N SER A 82 -21.84 46.13 2.89
CA SER A 82 -21.35 47.11 3.86
C SER A 82 -19.84 47.29 3.74
N LEU A 83 -19.47 48.54 3.40
CA LEU A 83 -18.14 49.15 3.35
C LEU A 83 -17.37 48.99 2.03
#